data_AF-A0A965VVB0-F1
#
_entry.id   AF-A0A965VVB0-F1
#
_cell.length_a   1.000
_cell.length_b   1.000
_cell.length_c   1.000
_cell.angle_alpha   90.00
_cell.angle_beta   90.00
_cell.angle_gamma   90.00
#
_symmetry.space_group_name_H-M   'P 1'
#
loop_
_entity.id
_entity.type
_entity.pdbx_description
1 polymer ?
#
loop_
_entity_poly.entity_id
_entity_poly.type
_entity_poly.pdbx_seq_one_letter_code
_entity_poly.pdbx_strand_id
1 'polypeptide(L)'
;MNKKSIGFMIISIENNEYYDNILKNIKLLIDNNPYYNIVIFNSNCDKVLTYNIPILHLSHAKFFKGDLWTFDLVSLIISKKFPNINKKILYCNDIPWIKNRNNLYNEWKDIYNDIDFVASNQYIYDIYDMSWRKPLDIMESFNYEKIQHILR
;
A
#
# COMPACT_ATOMS: atom_id res chain seq x y z
N MET A 1 -8.41 -7.57 23.69
CA MET A 1 -8.44 -6.82 22.42
C MET A 1 -7.48 -7.49 21.45
N ASN A 2 -7.93 -7.87 20.25
CA ASN A 2 -7.03 -8.36 19.20
C ASN A 2 -6.13 -7.19 18.77
N LYS A 3 -4.80 -7.37 18.82
CA LYS A 3 -3.86 -6.38 18.30
C LYS A 3 -4.07 -6.23 16.79
N LYS A 4 -4.23 -4.99 16.32
CA LYS A 4 -4.32 -4.69 14.89
C LYS A 4 -2.94 -4.87 14.25
N SER A 5 -2.89 -5.50 13.09
CA SER A 5 -1.66 -5.72 12.32
C SER A 5 -1.78 -4.99 10.98
N ILE A 6 -0.76 -4.21 10.63
CA ILE A 6 -0.70 -3.42 9.39
C ILE A 6 0.62 -3.72 8.68
N GLY A 7 0.54 -4.21 7.45
CA GLY A 7 1.68 -4.47 6.59
C GLY A 7 1.78 -3.42 5.50
N PHE A 8 3.01 -2.98 5.18
CA PHE A 8 3.30 -2.13 4.03
C PHE A 8 4.19 -2.90 3.07
N MET A 9 3.70 -3.21 1.88
CA MET A 9 4.46 -3.92 0.85
C MET A 9 5.06 -2.92 -0.12
N ILE A 10 6.37 -2.72 -0.01
CA ILE A 10 7.15 -1.77 -0.82
C ILE A 10 8.33 -2.56 -1.40
N ILE A 11 8.21 -2.99 -2.66
CA ILE A 11 9.20 -3.90 -3.28
C ILE A 11 10.59 -3.27 -3.34
N SER A 12 10.67 -2.02 -3.78
CA SER A 12 11.91 -1.26 -3.91
C SER A 12 11.81 0.03 -3.13
N ILE A 13 12.79 0.29 -2.26
CA ILE A 13 12.94 1.55 -1.53
C ILE A 13 14.15 2.27 -2.11
N GLU A 14 13.88 3.25 -2.96
CA GLU A 14 14.92 4.06 -3.60
C GLU A 14 15.37 5.21 -2.70
N ASN A 15 16.57 5.73 -2.94
CA ASN A 15 17.07 6.89 -2.20
C ASN A 15 16.52 8.22 -2.75
N ASN A 16 15.23 8.47 -2.52
CA ASN A 16 14.56 9.72 -2.91
C ASN A 16 13.60 10.23 -1.79
N GLU A 17 13.10 11.46 -1.96
CA GLU A 17 12.21 12.12 -1.00
C GLU A 17 10.84 11.45 -0.87
N TYR A 18 10.36 10.81 -1.95
CA TYR A 18 9.08 10.11 -1.95
C TYR A 18 9.08 8.96 -0.92
N TYR A 19 10.11 8.11 -0.95
CA TYR A 19 10.24 7.02 0.02
C TYR A 19 10.61 7.53 1.41
N ASP A 20 11.37 8.62 1.54
CA ASP A 20 11.58 9.27 2.84
C ASP A 20 10.24 9.66 3.49
N ASN A 21 9.35 10.29 2.72
CA ASN A 21 8.05 10.68 3.22
C ASN A 21 7.21 9.47 3.63
N ILE A 22 7.21 8.38 2.86
CA ILE A 22 6.50 7.14 3.22
C ILE A 22 7.04 6.58 4.55
N LEU A 23 8.36 6.38 4.66
CA LEU A 23 8.98 5.81 5.86
C LEU A 23 8.75 6.69 7.09
N LYS A 24 8.87 8.01 6.94
CA LYS A 24 8.57 8.97 8.01
C LYS A 24 7.14 8.80 8.54
N ASN A 25 6.16 8.70 7.64
CA ASN A 25 4.75 8.55 8.04
C ASN A 25 4.44 7.16 8.63
N ILE A 26 5.10 6.10 8.16
CA ILE A 26 5.02 4.78 8.80
C ILE A 26 5.62 4.82 10.21
N LYS A 27 6.75 5.52 10.41
CA LYS A 27 7.35 5.70 11.73
C LYS A 27 6.42 6.47 12.67
N LEU A 28 5.81 7.56 12.20
CA LEU A 28 4.80 8.29 12.96
C LEU A 28 3.61 7.41 13.33
N LEU A 29 3.16 6.55 12.42
CA LEU A 29 2.09 5.60 12.69
C LEU A 29 2.47 4.59 13.79
N ILE A 30 3.71 4.09 13.79
CA ILE A 30 4.24 3.20 14.84
C ILE A 30 4.25 3.93 16.19
N ASP A 31 4.81 5.14 16.23
CA ASP A 31 4.99 5.91 17.47
C ASP A 31 3.67 6.27 18.14
N ASN A 32 2.64 6.55 17.33
CA ASN A 32 1.31 6.90 17.83
C ASN A 32 0.42 5.67 18.08
N ASN A 33 0.85 4.46 17.72
CA ASN A 33 0.06 3.22 17.88
C ASN A 33 0.91 2.07 18.43
N PRO A 34 1.45 2.18 19.67
CA PRO A 34 2.44 1.24 20.22
C PRO A 34 1.92 -0.20 20.41
N TYR A 35 0.60 -0.39 20.36
CA TYR A 35 -0.03 -1.71 20.48
C TYR A 35 -0.31 -2.37 19.12
N TYR A 36 -0.10 -1.67 18.00
CA TYR A 36 -0.26 -2.22 16.66
C TYR A 36 1.00 -2.94 16.22
N ASN A 37 0.84 -4.03 15.47
CA ASN A 37 1.94 -4.70 14.82
C ASN A 37 2.11 -4.13 13.41
N ILE A 38 3.09 -3.25 13.23
CA ILE A 38 3.32 -2.54 11.98
C ILE A 38 4.66 -2.96 11.39
N VAL A 39 4.67 -3.35 10.12
CA VAL A 39 5.86 -3.90 9.45
C VAL A 39 5.91 -3.51 7.98
N ILE A 40 7.11 -3.30 7.47
CA ILE A 40 7.38 -3.15 6.03
C ILE A 40 7.88 -4.49 5.48
N PHE A 41 7.33 -4.90 4.34
CA PHE A 41 7.83 -6.01 3.53
C PHE A 41 8.56 -5.44 2.32
N ASN A 42 9.86 -5.73 2.21
CA ASN A 42 10.73 -5.18 1.18
C ASN A 42 11.62 -6.26 0.55
N SER A 43 12.00 -6.06 -0.72
CA SER A 43 12.94 -6.94 -1.43
C SER A 43 14.24 -6.23 -1.80
N ASN A 44 14.19 -4.93 -2.10
CA ASN A 44 15.36 -4.13 -2.42
C ASN A 44 15.32 -2.79 -1.68
N CYS A 45 16.41 -2.43 -1.01
CA CYS A 45 16.52 -1.17 -0.26
C CYS A 45 17.87 -0.52 -0.57
N ASP A 46 17.85 0.47 -1.47
CA ASP A 46 19.04 1.24 -1.85
C ASP A 46 19.30 2.42 -0.89
N LYS A 47 18.39 2.61 0.09
CA LYS A 47 18.37 3.73 1.01
C LYS A 47 18.96 3.35 2.37
N VAL A 48 19.76 4.25 2.94
CA VAL A 48 20.16 4.15 4.35
C VAL A 48 18.96 4.50 5.22
N LEU A 49 18.48 3.53 6.00
CA LEU A 49 17.31 3.70 6.85
C LEU A 49 17.66 4.57 8.07
N THR A 50 17.06 5.76 8.13
CA THR A 50 17.20 6.70 9.26
C THR A 50 16.14 6.51 10.34
N TYR A 51 15.08 5.74 10.03
CA TYR A 51 13.96 5.48 10.92
C TYR A 51 14.03 4.05 11.46
N ASN A 52 13.83 3.90 12.78
CA ASN A 52 13.70 2.58 13.40
C ASN A 52 12.32 1.99 13.08
N ILE A 53 12.22 1.27 11.96
CA ILE A 53 11.00 0.62 11.47
C ILE A 53 11.29 -0.87 11.28
N PRO A 54 10.41 -1.79 11.73
CA PRO A 54 10.55 -3.20 11.43
C PRO A 54 10.42 -3.44 9.92
N ILE A 55 11.49 -3.90 9.28
CA ILE A 55 11.50 -4.29 7.86
C ILE A 55 11.82 -5.78 7.79
N LEU A 56 10.94 -6.52 7.12
CA LEU A 56 11.11 -7.94 6.82
C LEU A 56 11.26 -8.15 5.32
N HIS A 57 11.95 -9.22 4.95
CA HIS A 57 12.04 -9.61 3.56
C HIS A 57 10.65 -9.97 2.97
N LEU A 58 10.42 -9.64 1.70
CA LEU A 58 9.15 -9.85 0.99
C LEU A 58 8.61 -11.28 1.09
N SER A 59 9.50 -12.28 1.16
CA SER A 59 9.15 -13.70 1.29
C SER A 59 8.32 -14.01 2.55
N HIS A 60 8.39 -13.16 3.59
CA HIS A 60 7.61 -13.32 4.81
C HIS A 60 6.19 -12.76 4.70
N ALA A 61 5.91 -11.91 3.70
CA ALA A 61 4.62 -11.25 3.55
C ALA A 61 3.45 -12.24 3.37
N LYS A 62 3.69 -13.42 2.77
CA LYS A 62 2.66 -14.47 2.60
C LYS A 62 2.13 -15.05 3.92
N PHE A 63 2.88 -14.91 5.01
CA PHE A 63 2.48 -15.39 6.34
C PHE A 63 1.85 -14.30 7.20
N PHE A 64 1.83 -13.05 6.70
CA PHE A 64 1.28 -11.93 7.42
C PHE A 64 -0.24 -12.03 7.54
N LYS A 65 -0.78 -11.69 8.71
CA LYS A 65 -2.22 -11.61 8.98
C LYS A 65 -2.59 -10.21 9.44
N GLY A 66 -3.36 -9.48 8.63
CA GLY A 66 -3.73 -8.09 8.90
C GLY A 66 -4.17 -7.33 7.65
N ASP A 67 -4.20 -6.00 7.76
CA ASP A 67 -4.46 -5.10 6.65
C ASP A 67 -3.15 -4.85 5.89
N LEU A 68 -3.17 -4.93 4.56
CA LEU A 68 -1.97 -4.81 3.73
C LEU A 68 -2.09 -3.61 2.79
N TRP A 69 -1.14 -2.69 2.89
CA TRP A 69 -0.95 -1.59 1.96
C TRP A 69 0.02 -1.98 0.86
N THR A 70 -0.31 -1.65 -0.37
CA THR A 70 0.54 -1.83 -1.56
C THR A 70 0.71 -0.49 -2.26
N PHE A 71 1.87 -0.25 -2.87
CA PHE A 71 2.23 1.05 -3.47
C PHE A 71 2.36 0.99 -4.99
N ASP A 72 2.31 -0.20 -5.57
CA ASP A 72 2.51 -0.44 -6.99
C ASP A 72 1.76 -1.71 -7.44
N LEU A 73 1.62 -1.85 -8.75
CA LEU A 73 0.91 -2.97 -9.38
C LEU A 73 1.59 -4.32 -9.12
N VAL A 74 2.92 -4.37 -9.03
CA VAL A 74 3.67 -5.61 -8.83
C VAL A 74 3.43 -6.13 -7.41
N SER A 75 3.50 -5.25 -6.41
CA SER A 75 3.16 -5.53 -5.01
C SER A 75 1.73 -6.06 -4.91
N LEU A 76 0.79 -5.43 -5.62
CA LEU A 76 -0.59 -5.86 -5.66
C LEU A 76 -0.73 -7.28 -6.23
N ILE A 77 -0.15 -7.55 -7.40
CA ILE A 77 -0.20 -8.86 -8.06
C ILE A 77 0.38 -9.96 -7.16
N ILE A 78 1.53 -9.72 -6.52
CA ILE A 78 2.14 -10.70 -5.60
C ILE A 78 1.21 -10.96 -4.42
N SER A 79 0.62 -9.92 -3.84
CA SER A 79 -0.25 -10.03 -2.66
C SER A 79 -1.57 -10.76 -2.91
N LYS A 80 -2.00 -10.96 -4.18
CA LYS A 80 -3.21 -11.70 -4.52
C LYS A 80 -3.24 -13.09 -3.92
N LYS A 81 -2.08 -13.75 -3.87
CA LYS A 81 -1.94 -15.14 -3.39
C LYS A 81 -1.81 -15.26 -1.87
N PHE A 82 -1.90 -14.16 -1.12
CA PHE A 82 -1.71 -14.19 0.33
C PHE A 82 -3.03 -14.56 1.02
N PRO A 83 -3.10 -15.71 1.72
CA PRO A 83 -4.38 -16.25 2.21
C PRO A 83 -4.91 -15.56 3.48
N ASN A 84 -4.06 -14.80 4.18
CA ASN A 84 -4.37 -14.29 5.53
C ASN A 84 -4.57 -12.76 5.58
N ILE A 85 -4.77 -12.11 4.44
CA ILE A 85 -4.95 -10.65 4.38
C ILE A 85 -6.43 -10.31 4.61
N ASN A 86 -6.70 -9.44 5.58
CA ASN A 86 -8.06 -9.01 5.90
C ASN A 86 -8.57 -7.98 4.89
N LYS A 87 -7.75 -6.98 4.59
CA LYS A 87 -8.05 -5.86 3.70
C LYS A 87 -6.80 -5.51 2.89
N LYS A 88 -6.95 -5.26 1.59
CA LYS A 88 -5.85 -4.79 0.71
C LYS A 88 -6.14 -3.38 0.26
N ILE A 89 -5.20 -2.49 0.49
CA ILE A 89 -5.32 -1.06 0.16
C ILE A 89 -4.20 -0.70 -0.81
N LEU A 90 -4.57 -0.29 -2.03
CA LEU A 90 -3.63 0.24 -3.01
C LEU A 90 -3.56 1.77 -2.88
N TYR A 91 -2.36 2.29 -2.62
CA TYR A 91 -2.09 3.71 -2.76
C TYR A 91 -1.76 4.03 -4.23
N CYS A 92 -2.72 4.58 -4.95
CA CYS A 92 -2.66 4.81 -6.39
C CYS A 92 -1.95 6.12 -6.72
N ASN A 93 -0.71 6.03 -7.21
CA ASN A 93 0.03 7.18 -7.76
C ASN A 93 -0.03 7.27 -9.28
N ASP A 94 -0.56 6.25 -9.94
CA ASP A 94 -0.73 6.22 -11.39
C ASP A 94 -1.92 5.35 -11.82
N ILE A 95 -2.11 5.24 -13.14
CA ILE A 95 -3.20 4.50 -13.77
C ILE A 95 -2.60 3.49 -14.77
N PRO A 96 -2.21 2.29 -14.32
CA PRO A 96 -1.41 1.36 -15.12
C PRO A 96 -2.05 0.91 -16.44
N TRP A 97 -3.38 0.77 -16.48
CA TRP A 97 -4.10 0.30 -17.66
C TRP A 97 -4.19 1.34 -18.78
N ILE A 98 -4.07 2.64 -18.47
CA ILE A 98 -4.00 3.68 -19.51
C ILE A 98 -2.69 3.55 -20.30
N LYS A 99 -1.60 3.18 -19.61
CA LYS A 99 -0.27 3.00 -20.20
C LYS A 99 -0.17 1.67 -20.97
N ASN A 100 -0.90 0.64 -20.53
CA ASN A 100 -0.83 -0.72 -21.06
C ASN A 100 -2.13 -1.13 -21.78
N ARG A 101 -2.40 -0.50 -22.93
CA ARG A 101 -3.66 -0.67 -23.69
C ARG A 101 -3.83 -2.04 -24.34
N ASN A 102 -2.78 -2.84 -24.39
CA ASN A 102 -2.81 -4.17 -25.03
C ASN A 102 -3.45 -5.24 -24.12
N ASN A 103 -3.57 -4.96 -22.82
CA ASN A 103 -4.14 -5.89 -21.86
C ASN A 103 -5.68 -5.83 -21.92
N LEU A 104 -6.31 -7.00 -21.81
CA LEU A 104 -7.77 -7.09 -21.81
C LEU A 104 -8.35 -6.60 -20.49
N TYR A 105 -9.56 -6.04 -20.53
CA TYR A 105 -10.25 -5.58 -19.32
C TYR A 105 -10.33 -6.65 -18.22
N ASN A 106 -10.58 -7.90 -18.61
CA ASN A 106 -10.69 -9.02 -17.66
C ASN A 106 -9.39 -9.26 -16.88
N GLU A 107 -8.23 -9.02 -17.48
CA GLU A 107 -6.94 -9.18 -16.81
C GLU A 107 -6.78 -8.13 -15.70
N TRP A 108 -7.20 -6.89 -15.96
CA TRP A 108 -7.22 -5.83 -14.96
C TRP A 108 -8.26 -6.08 -13.87
N LYS A 109 -9.44 -6.55 -14.26
CA LYS A 109 -10.53 -6.88 -13.32
C LYS A 109 -10.06 -7.92 -12.31
N ASP A 110 -9.36 -8.95 -12.77
CA ASP A 110 -8.81 -9.95 -11.88
C ASP A 110 -7.80 -9.36 -10.90
N ILE A 111 -6.99 -8.38 -11.32
CA ILE A 111 -6.00 -7.74 -10.46
C ILE A 111 -6.66 -6.86 -9.38
N TYR A 112 -7.65 -6.07 -9.78
CA TYR A 112 -8.28 -5.06 -8.93
C TYR A 112 -9.49 -5.57 -8.14
N ASN A 113 -9.84 -6.85 -8.27
CA ASN A 113 -10.92 -7.43 -7.49
C ASN A 113 -10.57 -7.47 -5.99
N ASP A 114 -11.51 -7.02 -5.16
CA ASP A 114 -11.40 -6.99 -3.68
C ASP A 114 -10.25 -6.14 -3.12
N ILE A 115 -9.95 -5.05 -3.82
CA ILE A 115 -8.97 -4.04 -3.42
C ILE A 115 -9.68 -2.71 -3.14
N ASP A 116 -9.25 -2.04 -2.07
CA ASP A 116 -9.63 -0.67 -1.80
C ASP A 116 -8.55 0.29 -2.32
N PHE A 117 -8.97 1.47 -2.76
CA PHE A 117 -8.08 2.45 -3.38
C PHE A 117 -7.94 3.69 -2.52
N VAL A 118 -6.75 4.27 -2.53
CA VAL A 118 -6.50 5.63 -2.03
C VAL A 118 -5.77 6.37 -3.15
N ALA A 119 -6.40 7.40 -3.70
CA ALA A 119 -5.87 8.11 -4.87
C ALA A 119 -4.91 9.22 -4.43
N SER A 120 -3.83 9.47 -5.19
CA SER A 120 -2.92 10.57 -4.88
C SER A 120 -3.38 11.95 -5.38
N ASN A 121 -4.51 12.05 -6.08
CA ASN A 121 -5.12 13.32 -6.47
C ASN A 121 -6.54 13.08 -6.99
N GLN A 122 -7.28 14.17 -7.21
CA GLN A 122 -8.65 14.13 -7.72
C GLN A 122 -8.75 13.45 -9.10
N TYR A 123 -7.79 13.70 -10.00
CA TYR A 123 -7.83 13.10 -11.33
C TYR A 123 -7.76 11.57 -11.27
N ILE A 124 -6.83 11.02 -10.47
CA ILE A 124 -6.75 9.56 -10.25
C ILE A 124 -8.01 9.07 -9.53
N TYR A 125 -8.53 9.83 -8.57
CA TYR A 125 -9.75 9.48 -7.86
C TYR A 125 -10.91 9.23 -8.82
N ASP A 126 -11.18 10.19 -9.70
CA ASP A 126 -12.29 10.15 -10.65
C ASP A 126 -12.15 8.98 -11.63
N ILE A 127 -10.93 8.72 -12.11
CA ILE A 127 -10.68 7.59 -13.02
C ILE A 127 -10.93 6.25 -12.34
N TYR A 128 -10.49 6.05 -11.10
CA TYR A 128 -10.72 4.81 -10.37
C TYR A 128 -12.20 4.65 -9.96
N ASP A 129 -12.90 5.73 -9.60
CA ASP A 129 -14.33 5.72 -9.30
C ASP A 129 -15.16 5.31 -10.53
N MET A 130 -14.84 5.86 -11.70
CA MET A 130 -15.49 5.50 -12.96
C MET A 130 -15.18 4.07 -13.42
N SER A 131 -13.98 3.56 -13.17
CA SER A 131 -13.49 2.32 -13.79
C SER A 131 -13.65 1.08 -12.91
N TRP A 132 -13.58 1.24 -11.58
CA TRP A 132 -13.46 0.15 -10.63
C TRP A 132 -14.39 0.31 -9.42
N ARG A 133 -13.90 0.95 -8.37
CA ARG A 133 -14.62 1.22 -7.12
C ARG A 133 -14.20 2.60 -6.64
N LYS A 134 -15.15 3.32 -6.03
CA LYS A 134 -14.92 4.62 -5.40
C LYS A 134 -13.74 4.54 -4.42
N PRO A 135 -12.64 5.30 -4.64
CA PRO A 135 -11.53 5.32 -3.69
C PRO A 135 -11.97 5.84 -2.32
N LEU A 136 -11.32 5.33 -1.28
CA LEU A 136 -11.63 5.65 0.12
C LEU A 136 -11.37 7.11 0.45
N ASP A 137 -10.32 7.68 -0.14
CA ASP A 137 -9.90 9.06 0.08
C ASP A 137 -8.94 9.51 -1.05
N ILE A 138 -8.67 10.81 -1.07
CA ILE A 138 -7.58 11.44 -1.82
C ILE A 138 -6.46 11.75 -0.84
N MET A 139 -5.24 11.28 -1.08
CA MET A 139 -4.07 11.49 -0.22
C MET A 139 -2.90 11.94 -1.09
N GLU A 140 -2.73 13.26 -1.28
CA GLU A 140 -1.71 13.83 -2.19
C GLU A 140 -0.28 13.40 -1.86
N SER A 141 0.03 13.41 -0.58
CA SER A 141 1.24 12.79 -0.04
C SER A 141 0.83 11.74 0.98
N PHE A 142 1.59 10.65 1.03
CA PHE A 142 1.36 9.60 2.00
C PHE A 142 1.46 10.20 3.42
N ASN A 143 0.36 10.14 4.17
CA ASN A 143 0.16 10.92 5.39
C ASN A 143 -0.43 10.06 6.52
N TYR A 144 0.21 10.09 7.68
CA TYR A 144 -0.18 9.37 8.89
C TYR A 144 -1.65 9.61 9.32
N GLU A 145 -2.12 10.84 9.33
CA GLU A 145 -3.47 11.22 9.80
C GLU A 145 -4.55 10.62 8.90
N LYS A 146 -4.32 10.64 7.57
CA LYS A 146 -5.21 10.01 6.59
C LYS A 146 -5.23 8.49 6.72
N ILE A 147 -4.08 7.86 6.94
CA ILE A 147 -4.00 6.43 7.25
C ILE A 147 -4.77 6.12 8.54
N GLN A 148 -4.60 6.98 9.56
CA GLN A 148 -5.43 7.14 10.76
C GLN A 148 -6.91 6.89 10.49
N HIS A 149 -7.46 7.80 9.68
CA HIS A 149 -8.85 7.87 9.32
C HIS A 149 -9.33 6.62 8.55
N ILE A 150 -8.55 6.15 7.57
CA ILE A 150 -8.86 4.99 6.73
C ILE A 150 -8.88 3.67 7.52
N LEU A 151 -8.10 3.59 8.60
CA LEU A 151 -7.97 2.40 9.43
C LEU A 151 -8.98 2.34 10.59
N ARG A 152 -9.78 3.38 10.83
CA ARG A 152 -10.86 3.36 11.83
C ARG A 152 -12.07 2.60 11.30
#